data_AF-A0A820LU01-F1
#
_entry.id   AF-A0A820LU01-F1
#
_cell.length_a   1.000
_cell.length_b   1.000
_cell.length_c   1.000
_cell.angle_alpha   90.00
_cell.angle_beta   90.00
_cell.angle_gamma   90.00
#
_symmetry.space_group_name_H-M   'P 1'
#
loop_
_entity.id
_entity.type
_entity.pdbx_description
1 polymer ?
#
loop_
_entity_poly.entity_id
_entity_poly.type
_entity_poly.pdbx_seq_one_letter_code
_entity_poly.pdbx_strand_id
1 'polypeptide(L)'
;MITDIIWYIHYYRTNAPLVSTTMFCQIWAYVDIAGFVSIIMLTAWASIERHILIFHPNLFSTKLKRLVFHYLPLIISSIYPLIFFFIVFFILPCDIPVDYTAETCALGYCTSTHPILAIWDSWADNIVPNFTIVIFSIALIGRIWYSKYRMGQRFQWRNYKKMAFQLLSISFLYFFICWPSTILYTAYTFGLSYD
;
A
#
# COMPACT_ATOMS: atom_id res chain seq x y z
N MET A 1 7.68 7.20 -4.35
CA MET A 1 7.79 8.67 -4.17
C MET A 1 9.24 9.16 -4.14
N ILE A 2 10.06 8.88 -5.17
CA ILE A 2 11.31 9.66 -5.39
C ILE A 2 10.96 11.03 -5.98
N THR A 3 9.84 11.07 -6.70
CA THR A 3 9.26 12.27 -7.31
C THR A 3 8.93 13.33 -6.28
N ASP A 4 8.43 12.95 -5.11
CA ASP A 4 7.97 13.85 -4.03
C ASP A 4 9.11 14.60 -3.35
N ILE A 5 10.32 14.01 -3.36
CA ILE A 5 11.51 14.64 -2.79
C ILE A 5 11.76 16.02 -3.43
N ILE A 6 11.54 16.15 -4.73
CA ILE A 6 11.73 17.43 -5.44
C ILE A 6 10.71 18.47 -4.94
N TRP A 7 9.46 18.05 -4.75
CA TRP A 7 8.37 18.92 -4.27
C TRP A 7 8.62 19.37 -2.83
N TYR A 8 9.05 18.45 -1.95
CA TYR A 8 9.42 18.79 -0.58
C TYR A 8 10.62 19.74 -0.51
N ILE A 9 11.71 19.45 -1.25
CA ILE A 9 12.89 20.33 -1.25
C ILE A 9 12.53 21.74 -1.74
N HIS A 10 11.68 21.84 -2.77
CA HIS A 10 11.20 23.14 -3.24
C HIS A 10 10.39 23.85 -2.16
N TYR A 11 9.39 23.17 -1.58
CA TYR A 11 8.54 23.72 -0.53
C TYR A 11 9.35 24.21 0.68
N TYR A 12 10.27 23.42 1.22
CA TYR A 12 11.12 23.83 2.34
C TYR A 12 12.05 25.01 2.00
N ARG A 13 12.33 25.24 0.71
CA ARG A 13 13.16 26.36 0.27
C ARG A 13 12.35 27.64 0.05
N THR A 14 11.12 27.53 -0.42
CA THR A 14 10.31 28.69 -0.87
C THR A 14 9.08 28.96 0.00
N ASN A 15 8.75 28.07 0.94
CA ASN A 15 7.49 28.02 1.69
C ASN A 15 6.25 28.06 0.79
N ALA A 16 6.38 27.55 -0.44
CA ALA A 16 5.31 27.50 -1.42
C ALA A 16 5.40 26.23 -2.27
N PRO A 17 4.26 25.62 -2.68
CA PRO A 17 4.28 24.49 -3.59
C PRO A 17 4.73 24.94 -4.98
N LEU A 18 5.46 24.06 -5.69
CA LEU A 18 5.98 24.34 -7.04
C LEU A 18 4.85 24.62 -8.05
N VAL A 19 3.70 23.98 -7.87
CA VAL A 19 2.47 24.21 -8.66
C VAL A 19 1.29 24.21 -7.69
N SER A 20 0.49 25.27 -7.70
CA SER A 20 -0.59 25.50 -6.72
C SER A 20 -1.99 25.52 -7.36
N THR A 21 -2.21 24.77 -8.43
CA THR A 21 -3.54 24.69 -9.07
C THR A 21 -4.32 23.50 -8.52
N THR A 22 -5.61 23.69 -8.20
CA THR A 22 -6.49 22.63 -7.67
C THR A 22 -6.43 21.34 -8.49
N MET A 23 -6.53 21.46 -9.81
CA MET A 23 -6.50 20.32 -10.72
C MET A 23 -5.18 19.56 -10.66
N PHE A 24 -4.04 20.26 -10.58
CA PHE A 24 -2.74 19.62 -10.46
C PHE A 24 -2.62 18.85 -9.14
N CYS A 25 -3.00 19.50 -8.03
CA CYS A 25 -2.93 18.90 -6.70
C CYS A 25 -3.84 17.64 -6.61
N GLN A 26 -5.04 17.67 -7.20
CA GLN A 26 -5.94 16.52 -7.27
C GLN A 26 -5.36 15.36 -8.08
N ILE A 27 -4.83 15.64 -9.27
CA ILE A 27 -4.21 14.61 -10.12
C ILE A 27 -2.99 14.02 -9.43
N TRP A 28 -2.16 14.86 -8.79
CA TRP A 28 -0.99 14.41 -8.07
C TRP A 28 -1.35 13.48 -6.92
N ALA A 29 -2.28 13.91 -6.05
CA ALA A 29 -2.77 13.12 -4.93
C ALA A 29 -3.36 11.78 -5.39
N TYR A 30 -4.14 11.79 -6.47
CA TYR A 30 -4.68 10.57 -7.07
C TYR A 30 -3.56 9.61 -7.51
N VAL A 31 -2.61 10.08 -8.30
CA VAL A 31 -1.52 9.23 -8.83
C VAL A 31 -0.67 8.68 -7.69
N ASP A 32 -0.39 9.52 -6.70
CA ASP A 32 0.43 9.14 -5.57
C ASP A 32 -0.25 8.08 -4.71
N ILE A 33 -1.45 8.36 -4.21
CA ILE A 33 -2.19 7.46 -3.31
C ILE A 33 -2.59 6.18 -4.04
N ALA A 34 -3.17 6.28 -5.25
CA ALA A 34 -3.59 5.09 -5.99
C ALA A 34 -2.38 4.23 -6.38
N GLY A 35 -1.27 4.86 -6.80
CA GLY A 35 -0.03 4.15 -7.12
C GLY A 35 0.57 3.46 -5.89
N PHE A 36 0.57 4.15 -4.75
CA PHE A 36 1.04 3.63 -3.48
C PHE A 36 0.25 2.41 -3.02
N VAL A 37 -1.09 2.51 -2.96
CA VAL A 37 -1.98 1.39 -2.58
C VAL A 37 -1.86 0.23 -3.57
N SER A 38 -1.76 0.52 -4.87
CA SER A 38 -1.52 -0.52 -5.89
C SER A 38 -0.27 -1.34 -5.61
N ILE A 39 0.83 -0.67 -5.24
CA ILE A 39 2.09 -1.34 -4.91
C ILE A 39 1.92 -2.24 -3.67
N ILE A 40 1.27 -1.76 -2.60
CA ILE A 40 1.04 -2.59 -1.41
C ILE A 40 0.17 -3.79 -1.78
N MET A 41 -0.96 -3.59 -2.45
CA MET A 41 -1.89 -4.67 -2.80
C MET A 41 -1.24 -5.72 -3.69
N LEU A 42 -0.49 -5.30 -4.72
CA LEU A 42 0.28 -6.21 -5.57
C LEU A 42 1.35 -6.97 -4.78
N THR A 43 2.00 -6.31 -3.82
CA THR A 43 3.01 -6.94 -2.96
C THR A 43 2.37 -7.97 -2.01
N ALA A 44 1.20 -7.65 -1.45
CA ALA A 44 0.41 -8.56 -0.63
C ALA A 44 0.00 -9.79 -1.44
N TRP A 45 -0.53 -9.58 -2.64
CA TRP A 45 -0.89 -10.67 -3.53
C TRP A 45 0.31 -11.52 -3.93
N ALA A 46 1.43 -10.91 -4.34
CA ALA A 46 2.65 -11.63 -4.70
C ALA A 46 3.19 -12.48 -3.53
N SER A 47 2.99 -12.03 -2.29
CA SER A 47 3.36 -12.78 -1.08
C SER A 47 2.46 -14.02 -0.88
N ILE A 48 1.14 -13.86 -1.06
CA ILE A 48 0.18 -14.96 -1.05
C ILE A 48 0.49 -15.96 -2.17
N GLU A 49 0.64 -15.48 -3.41
CA GLU A 49 0.85 -16.30 -4.59
C GLU A 49 2.08 -17.19 -4.43
N ARG A 50 3.20 -16.65 -3.92
CA ARG A 50 4.41 -17.42 -3.63
C ARG A 50 4.16 -18.52 -2.62
N HIS A 51 3.37 -18.23 -1.59
CA HIS A 51 2.97 -19.24 -0.62
C HIS A 51 2.18 -20.36 -1.33
N ILE A 52 1.15 -20.01 -2.11
CA ILE A 52 0.35 -20.99 -2.84
C ILE A 52 1.20 -21.81 -3.82
N LEU A 53 2.12 -21.19 -4.57
CA LEU A 53 3.00 -21.88 -5.52
C LEU A 53 3.90 -22.92 -4.84
N ILE A 54 4.38 -22.63 -3.63
CA ILE A 54 5.27 -23.53 -2.88
C ILE A 54 4.48 -24.65 -2.19
N PHE A 55 3.34 -24.34 -1.56
CA PHE A 55 2.58 -25.31 -0.76
C PHE A 55 1.54 -26.08 -1.56
N HIS A 56 1.05 -25.51 -2.66
CA HIS A 56 -0.04 -26.06 -3.46
C HIS A 56 0.25 -25.92 -4.98
N PRO A 57 1.34 -26.51 -5.50
CA PRO A 57 1.68 -26.41 -6.93
C PRO A 57 0.57 -26.94 -7.85
N ASN A 58 -0.26 -27.87 -7.36
CA ASN A 58 -1.43 -28.42 -8.06
C ASN A 58 -2.53 -27.37 -8.35
N LEU A 59 -2.48 -26.20 -7.70
CA LEU A 59 -3.37 -25.07 -8.00
C LEU A 59 -2.93 -24.29 -9.24
N PHE A 60 -1.76 -24.60 -9.83
CA PHE A 60 -1.28 -23.97 -11.06
C PHE A 60 -1.14 -24.95 -12.23
N SER A 61 -1.65 -26.18 -12.07
CA SER A 61 -1.46 -27.24 -13.07
C SER A 61 -2.27 -27.06 -14.35
N THR A 62 -3.39 -26.33 -14.30
CA THR A 62 -4.25 -26.11 -15.47
C THR A 62 -4.36 -24.63 -15.84
N LYS A 63 -4.61 -24.35 -17.13
CA LYS A 63 -4.77 -22.98 -17.64
C LYS A 63 -5.86 -22.21 -16.91
N LEU A 64 -7.01 -22.86 -16.63
CA LEU A 64 -8.11 -22.24 -15.90
C LEU A 64 -7.72 -21.89 -14.47
N LYS A 65 -7.06 -22.79 -13.75
CA LYS A 65 -6.61 -22.50 -12.38
C LYS A 65 -5.55 -21.40 -12.37
N ARG A 66 -4.63 -21.37 -13.35
CA ARG A 66 -3.68 -20.26 -13.50
C ARG A 66 -4.41 -18.93 -13.76
N LEU A 67 -5.47 -18.92 -14.58
CA LEU A 67 -6.28 -17.71 -14.78
C LEU A 67 -6.86 -17.20 -13.44
N VAL A 68 -7.44 -18.09 -12.65
CA VAL A 68 -8.13 -17.77 -11.39
C VAL A 68 -7.16 -17.41 -10.25
N PHE A 69 -6.04 -18.13 -10.11
CA PHE A 69 -5.11 -17.98 -8.97
C PHE A 69 -3.86 -17.15 -9.28
N HIS A 70 -3.67 -16.67 -10.52
CA HIS A 70 -2.55 -15.78 -10.88
C HIS A 70 -3.06 -14.48 -11.47
N TYR A 71 -3.72 -14.57 -12.62
CA TYR A 71 -4.04 -13.39 -13.42
C TYR A 71 -5.18 -12.57 -12.83
N LEU A 72 -6.28 -13.21 -12.42
CA LEU A 72 -7.47 -12.52 -11.93
C LEU A 72 -7.18 -11.66 -10.68
N PRO A 73 -6.50 -12.16 -9.64
CA PRO A 73 -6.18 -11.35 -8.47
C PRO A 73 -5.18 -10.23 -8.79
N LEU A 74 -4.22 -10.46 -9.68
CA LEU A 74 -3.27 -9.44 -10.11
C LEU A 74 -3.99 -8.29 -10.83
N ILE A 75 -4.94 -8.62 -11.72
CA ILE A 75 -5.78 -7.63 -12.41
C ILE A 75 -6.64 -6.87 -11.40
N ILE A 76 -7.33 -7.57 -10.49
CA ILE A 76 -8.18 -6.95 -9.48
C ILE A 76 -7.36 -6.00 -8.59
N SER A 77 -6.25 -6.47 -8.02
CA SER A 77 -5.37 -5.67 -7.16
C SER A 77 -4.75 -4.46 -7.86
N SER A 78 -4.63 -4.49 -9.19
CA SER A 78 -4.13 -3.35 -9.98
C SER A 78 -5.23 -2.34 -10.33
N ILE A 79 -6.41 -2.83 -10.70
CA ILE A 79 -7.51 -1.98 -11.21
C ILE A 79 -8.33 -1.38 -10.07
N TYR A 80 -8.59 -2.14 -9.01
CA TYR A 80 -9.38 -1.70 -7.86
C TYR A 80 -8.92 -0.35 -7.27
N PRO A 81 -7.65 -0.15 -6.89
CA PRO A 81 -7.23 1.11 -6.27
C PRO A 81 -7.33 2.28 -7.26
N LEU A 82 -7.03 2.05 -8.55
CA LEU A 82 -7.16 3.09 -9.58
C LEU A 82 -8.61 3.57 -9.72
N ILE A 83 -9.59 2.66 -9.73
CA ILE A 83 -11.01 3.02 -9.83
C ILE A 83 -11.49 3.67 -8.53
N PHE A 84 -11.18 3.07 -7.38
CA PHE A 84 -11.64 3.57 -6.08
C PHE A 84 -11.19 5.01 -5.85
N PHE A 85 -9.90 5.29 -5.97
CA PHE A 85 -9.38 6.64 -5.78
C PHE A 85 -9.83 7.59 -6.89
N PHE A 86 -10.10 7.12 -8.11
CA PHE A 86 -10.67 8.00 -9.14
C PHE A 86 -12.06 8.50 -8.74
N ILE A 87 -12.91 7.62 -8.20
CA ILE A 87 -14.22 7.99 -7.69
C ILE A 87 -14.10 8.97 -6.51
N VAL A 88 -13.21 8.68 -5.55
CA VAL A 88 -13.01 9.50 -4.35
C VAL A 88 -12.50 10.90 -4.69
N PHE A 89 -11.60 11.04 -5.66
CA PHE A 89 -10.98 12.33 -6.01
C PHE A 89 -11.77 13.16 -7.02
N PHE A 90 -12.42 12.54 -8.00
CA PHE A 90 -13.01 13.26 -9.14
C PHE A 90 -14.54 13.24 -9.20
N ILE A 91 -15.19 12.24 -8.60
CA ILE A 91 -16.64 12.05 -8.73
C ILE A 91 -17.36 12.47 -7.46
N LEU A 92 -16.81 12.15 -6.29
CA LEU A 92 -17.48 12.42 -5.03
C LEU A 92 -17.34 13.91 -4.65
N PRO A 93 -18.47 14.65 -4.50
CA PRO A 93 -18.43 16.07 -4.23
C PRO A 93 -18.13 16.31 -2.75
N CYS A 94 -16.87 16.53 -2.42
CA CYS A 94 -16.46 17.01 -1.10
C CYS A 94 -15.92 18.43 -1.23
N ASP A 95 -16.66 19.39 -0.68
CA ASP A 95 -16.25 20.79 -0.60
C ASP A 95 -15.22 20.97 0.53
N ILE A 96 -14.02 20.42 0.32
CA ILE A 96 -12.91 20.59 1.26
C ILE A 96 -11.98 21.67 0.70
N PRO A 97 -11.74 22.77 1.43
CA PRO A 97 -10.85 23.82 0.95
C PRO A 97 -9.44 23.25 0.76
N VAL A 98 -8.83 23.58 -0.38
CA VAL A 98 -7.42 23.21 -0.65
C VAL A 98 -6.53 24.11 0.18
N ASP A 99 -5.73 23.52 1.06
CA ASP A 99 -4.71 24.26 1.79
C ASP A 99 -3.42 24.34 0.96
N TYR A 100 -3.21 25.49 0.33
CA TYR A 100 -1.99 25.78 -0.43
C TYR A 100 -0.79 26.13 0.44
N THR A 101 -0.99 26.29 1.76
CA THR A 101 0.08 26.57 2.73
C THR A 101 0.67 25.30 3.32
N ALA A 102 0.09 24.14 3.03
CA ALA A 102 0.58 22.86 3.48
C ALA A 102 1.43 22.15 2.42
N GLU A 103 2.25 21.21 2.88
CA GLU A 103 3.12 20.41 2.03
C GLU A 103 2.31 19.63 0.97
N THR A 104 2.81 19.63 -0.28
CA THR A 104 2.19 18.91 -1.41
C THR A 104 0.71 19.22 -1.67
N CYS A 105 0.30 20.47 -1.44
CA CYS A 105 -1.09 20.93 -1.60
C CYS A 105 -2.09 20.12 -0.76
N ALA A 106 -1.89 19.98 0.56
CA ALA A 106 -2.68 19.10 1.45
C ALA A 106 -4.18 19.16 1.16
N LEU A 107 -4.61 18.28 0.25
CA LEU A 107 -5.95 18.26 -0.26
C LEU A 107 -6.67 17.35 0.72
N GLY A 108 -7.56 17.90 1.54
CA GLY A 108 -8.48 17.03 2.24
C GLY A 108 -9.35 16.34 1.18
N TYR A 109 -9.27 15.02 1.09
CA TYR A 109 -10.11 14.21 0.22
C TYR A 109 -11.24 13.60 1.04
N CYS A 110 -12.30 13.13 0.38
CA CYS A 110 -13.53 12.68 1.04
C CYS A 110 -13.36 11.61 2.12
N THR A 111 -12.21 10.91 2.17
CA THR A 111 -11.92 9.97 3.26
C THR A 111 -11.73 10.68 4.60
N SER A 112 -11.38 11.96 4.63
CA SER A 112 -11.21 12.69 5.90
C SER A 112 -12.54 13.15 6.50
N THR A 113 -13.55 13.39 5.68
CA THR A 113 -14.88 13.85 6.11
C THR A 113 -15.87 12.72 6.31
N HIS A 114 -15.81 11.68 5.46
CA HIS A 114 -16.72 10.55 5.55
C HIS A 114 -16.09 9.38 6.32
N PRO A 115 -16.61 9.04 7.52
CA PRO A 115 -16.00 8.03 8.38
C PRO A 115 -15.95 6.64 7.72
N ILE A 116 -16.92 6.30 6.87
CA ILE A 116 -16.94 5.03 6.15
C ILE A 116 -15.77 4.93 5.16
N LEU A 117 -15.51 6.01 4.42
CA LEU A 117 -14.38 6.08 3.47
C LEU A 117 -13.05 6.11 4.22
N ALA A 118 -12.98 6.82 5.34
CA ALA A 118 -11.81 6.83 6.23
C ALA A 118 -11.43 5.42 6.72
N ILE A 119 -12.42 4.69 7.23
CA ILE A 119 -12.25 3.33 7.72
C ILE A 119 -11.84 2.41 6.58
N TRP A 120 -12.48 2.55 5.42
CA TRP A 120 -12.17 1.73 4.25
C TRP A 120 -10.73 1.92 3.77
N ASP A 121 -10.30 3.16 3.55
CA ASP A 121 -8.93 3.52 3.14
C ASP A 121 -7.89 3.06 4.17
N SER A 122 -8.19 3.23 5.46
CA SER A 122 -7.28 2.81 6.53
C SER A 122 -7.18 1.28 6.63
N TRP A 123 -8.31 0.57 6.59
CA TRP A 123 -8.33 -0.87 6.85
C TRP A 123 -8.10 -1.71 5.61
N ALA A 124 -8.90 -1.50 4.56
CA ALA A 124 -8.89 -2.32 3.36
C ALA A 124 -7.66 -2.03 2.49
N ASP A 125 -7.27 -0.75 2.38
CA ASP A 125 -6.22 -0.34 1.45
C ASP A 125 -4.84 -0.30 2.10
N ASN A 126 -4.77 -0.15 3.43
CA ASN A 126 -3.51 -0.06 4.16
C ASN A 126 -3.26 -1.23 5.14
N ILE A 127 -4.07 -1.39 6.18
CA ILE A 127 -3.81 -2.34 7.28
C ILE A 127 -3.82 -3.79 6.77
N VAL A 128 -4.92 -4.23 6.14
CA VAL A 128 -5.10 -5.63 5.74
C VAL A 128 -4.01 -6.11 4.77
N PRO A 129 -3.66 -5.36 3.70
CA PRO A 129 -2.57 -5.75 2.81
C PRO A 129 -1.22 -5.82 3.52
N ASN A 130 -0.90 -4.87 4.40
CA ASN A 130 0.37 -4.90 5.15
C ASN A 130 0.47 -6.10 6.10
N PHE A 131 -0.59 -6.39 6.86
CA PHE A 131 -0.64 -7.58 7.71
C PHE A 131 -0.49 -8.87 6.91
N THR A 132 -1.13 -8.93 5.74
CA THR A 132 -1.00 -10.05 4.81
C THR A 132 0.46 -10.23 4.38
N ILE A 133 1.15 -9.16 3.97
CA ILE A 133 2.58 -9.25 3.59
C ILE A 133 3.41 -9.80 4.74
N VAL A 134 3.23 -9.27 5.95
CA VAL A 134 3.99 -9.69 7.14
C VAL A 134 3.74 -11.16 7.47
N ILE A 135 2.47 -11.58 7.57
CA ILE A 135 2.09 -12.96 7.92
C ILE A 135 2.65 -13.95 6.89
N PHE A 136 2.43 -13.71 5.60
CA PHE A 136 2.90 -14.62 4.56
C PHE A 136 4.43 -14.63 4.42
N SER A 137 5.09 -13.49 4.64
CA SER A 137 6.55 -13.42 4.65
C SER A 137 7.16 -14.17 5.83
N ILE A 138 6.61 -14.03 7.04
CA ILE A 138 7.04 -14.78 8.22
C ILE A 138 6.78 -16.28 8.02
N ALA A 139 5.60 -16.66 7.53
CA ALA A 139 5.26 -18.06 7.27
C ALA A 139 6.22 -18.70 6.25
N LEU A 140 6.59 -17.96 5.20
CA LEU A 140 7.57 -18.39 4.20
C LEU A 140 8.95 -18.59 4.85
N ILE A 141 9.44 -17.63 5.65
CA ILE A 141 10.73 -17.73 6.33
C ILE A 141 10.78 -18.91 7.31
N GLY A 142 9.75 -19.06 8.16
CA GLY A 142 9.65 -20.14 9.14
C GLY A 142 9.69 -21.51 8.48
N ARG A 143 8.99 -21.67 7.35
CA ARG A 143 9.01 -22.91 6.56
C ARG A 143 10.35 -23.13 5.85
N ILE A 144 11.00 -22.08 5.37
CA ILE A 144 12.36 -22.20 4.81
C ILE A 144 13.33 -22.72 5.89
N TRP A 145 13.20 -22.26 7.13
CA TRP A 145 14.02 -22.75 8.24
C TRP A 145 13.71 -24.22 8.56
N TYR A 146 12.43 -24.57 8.70
CA TYR A 146 12.02 -25.95 8.96
C TYR A 146 12.44 -26.91 7.82
N SER A 147 12.28 -26.49 6.57
CA SER A 147 12.65 -27.30 5.40
C SER A 147 14.16 -27.47 5.27
N LYS A 148 14.96 -26.46 5.61
CA LYS A 148 16.42 -26.57 5.66
C LYS A 148 16.88 -27.60 6.70
N TYR A 149 16.17 -27.69 7.82
CA TYR A 149 16.48 -28.68 8.87
C TYR A 149 16.09 -30.10 8.44
N ARG A 150 14.98 -30.26 7.71
CA ARG A 150 14.42 -31.58 7.37
C ARG A 150 14.99 -32.20 6.09
N MET A 151 15.35 -31.39 5.09
CA MET A 151 15.84 -31.89 3.80
C MET A 151 16.96 -30.98 3.29
N GLY A 152 18.19 -31.48 3.32
CA GLY A 152 19.41 -30.80 2.82
C GLY A 152 19.45 -30.62 1.30
N GLN A 153 18.33 -30.32 0.64
CA GLN A 153 18.26 -30.15 -0.82
C GLN A 153 18.68 -28.76 -1.29
N ARG A 154 19.42 -28.75 -2.40
CA ARG A 154 19.90 -27.59 -3.17
C ARG A 154 18.78 -26.91 -3.99
N PHE A 155 17.65 -26.58 -3.37
CA PHE A 155 16.74 -25.60 -3.99
C PHE A 155 17.47 -24.25 -4.10
N GLN A 156 17.14 -23.38 -5.06
CA GLN A 156 17.76 -22.05 -5.21
C GLN A 156 17.32 -21.07 -4.11
N TRP A 157 17.51 -21.46 -2.84
CA TRP A 157 17.01 -20.80 -1.63
C TRP A 157 17.52 -19.38 -1.42
N ARG A 158 18.72 -19.07 -1.92
CA ARG A 158 19.40 -17.79 -1.64
C ARG A 158 18.67 -16.60 -2.27
N ASN A 159 18.10 -16.78 -3.46
CA ASN A 159 17.40 -15.73 -4.19
C ASN A 159 16.02 -15.45 -3.59
N TYR A 160 15.25 -16.51 -3.26
CA TYR A 160 13.94 -16.37 -2.61
C TYR A 160 14.04 -15.75 -1.22
N LYS A 161 15.07 -16.11 -0.43
CA LYS A 161 15.33 -15.48 0.88
C LYS A 161 15.62 -13.99 0.77
N LYS A 162 16.47 -13.60 -0.19
CA LYS A 162 16.85 -12.20 -0.37
C LYS A 162 15.63 -11.34 -0.70
N MET A 163 14.77 -11.81 -1.59
CA MET A 163 13.56 -11.09 -1.96
C MET A 163 12.52 -11.03 -0.83
N ALA A 164 12.32 -12.13 -0.09
CA ALA A 164 11.40 -12.14 1.05
C ALA A 164 11.89 -11.24 2.20
N PHE A 165 13.19 -11.24 2.50
CA PHE A 165 13.76 -10.39 3.54
C PHE A 165 13.72 -8.91 3.16
N GLN A 166 13.97 -8.58 1.88
CA GLN A 166 13.83 -7.22 1.38
C GLN A 166 12.39 -6.72 1.53
N LEU A 167 11.40 -7.51 1.10
CA LEU A 167 9.99 -7.15 1.23
C LEU A 167 9.55 -7.01 2.69
N LEU A 168 9.95 -7.95 3.54
CA LEU A 168 9.65 -7.89 4.97
C LEU A 168 10.30 -6.65 5.63
N SER A 169 11.54 -6.32 5.27
CA SER A 169 12.20 -5.11 5.76
C SER A 169 11.48 -3.85 5.30
N ILE A 170 11.03 -3.78 4.04
CA ILE A 170 10.28 -2.63 3.52
C ILE A 170 8.93 -2.50 4.23
N SER A 171 8.18 -3.60 4.39
CA SER A 171 6.89 -3.59 5.10
C SER A 171 7.03 -3.24 6.58
N PHE A 172 8.07 -3.73 7.26
CA PHE A 172 8.32 -3.34 8.65
C PHE A 172 8.66 -1.86 8.77
N LEU A 173 9.54 -1.34 7.89
CA LEU A 173 9.85 0.10 7.87
C LEU A 173 8.58 0.91 7.64
N TYR A 174 7.73 0.48 6.69
CA TYR A 174 6.47 1.16 6.39
C TYR A 174 5.52 1.15 7.58
N PHE A 175 5.38 0.00 8.22
CA PHE A 175 4.58 -0.14 9.44
C PHE A 175 5.08 0.80 10.53
N PHE A 176 6.38 0.79 10.85
CA PHE A 176 6.94 1.68 11.87
C PHE A 176 6.80 3.17 11.55
N ILE A 177 6.88 3.55 10.28
CA ILE A 177 6.76 4.95 9.85
C ILE A 177 5.30 5.42 9.84
N CYS A 178 4.36 4.57 9.42
CA CYS A 178 2.94 4.95 9.31
C CYS A 178 2.14 4.74 10.60
N TRP A 179 2.61 3.87 11.50
CA TRP A 179 1.95 3.57 12.77
C TRP A 179 1.74 4.78 13.68
N PRO A 180 2.72 5.70 13.84
CA PRO A 180 2.50 6.94 14.59
C PRO A 180 1.40 7.80 13.99
N SER A 181 1.39 7.94 12.65
CA SER A 181 0.42 8.76 11.93
C SER A 181 -0.99 8.20 12.03
N THR A 182 -1.17 6.87 11.93
CA THR A 182 -2.48 6.24 12.08
C THR A 182 -2.99 6.31 13.52
N ILE A 183 -2.12 6.15 14.53
CA ILE A 183 -2.51 6.34 15.94
C ILE A 183 -2.96 7.77 16.18
N LEU A 184 -2.19 8.77 15.73
CA LEU A 184 -2.56 10.17 15.89
C LEU A 184 -3.88 10.48 15.19
N TYR A 185 -4.05 10.03 13.94
CA TYR A 185 -5.29 10.21 13.19
C TYR A 185 -6.50 9.58 13.89
N THR A 186 -6.37 8.34 14.38
CA THR A 186 -7.44 7.69 15.15
C THR A 186 -7.73 8.45 16.45
N ALA A 187 -6.70 8.86 17.18
CA ALA A 187 -6.86 9.66 18.40
C ALA A 187 -7.62 10.97 18.15
N TYR A 188 -7.32 11.67 17.05
CA TYR A 188 -8.05 12.88 16.65
C TYR A 188 -9.50 12.57 16.29
N THR A 189 -9.78 11.48 15.56
CA THR A 189 -11.16 11.08 15.24
C THR A 189 -11.98 10.67 16.47
N PHE A 190 -11.33 10.23 17.55
CA PHE A 190 -11.97 9.90 18.83
C PHE A 190 -12.05 11.08 19.82
N GLY A 191 -11.70 12.29 19.39
CA GLY A 191 -11.97 13.53 20.14
C GLY A 191 -10.82 14.08 20.98
N LEU A 192 -9.56 13.73 20.69
CA LEU A 192 -8.44 14.51 21.23
C LEU A 192 -8.45 15.92 20.62
N SER A 193 -8.61 16.97 21.44
CA SER A 193 -8.45 18.37 20.99
C SER A 193 -6.99 18.69 20.71
N TYR A 194 -6.78 19.65 19.81
CA TYR A 194 -5.48 20.08 19.29
C TYR A 194 -4.76 21.05 20.26
N ASP A 195 -4.70 20.71 21.54
CA ASP A 195 -4.05 21.52 22.58
C ASP A 195 -2.66 20.98 22.95
#